data_AF-A0A244CVG6-F1
#
_entry.id   AF-A0A244CVG6-F1
#
_cell.length_a   1.000
_cell.length_b   1.000
_cell.length_c   1.000
_cell.angle_alpha   90.00
_cell.angle_beta   90.00
_cell.angle_gamma   90.00
#
_symmetry.space_group_name_H-M   'P 1'
#
loop_
_entity.id
_entity.type
_entity.pdbx_description
1 polymer ?
#
loop_
_entity_poly.entity_id
_entity_poly.type
_entity_poly.pdbx_seq_one_letter_code
_entity_poly.pdbx_strand_id
1 'polypeptide(L)'
;MNIEKHDIHREFPEFKEEIRELKMNDGHFSRLFKEYHELDHEVIRIEEGVENTTDNYLEGLKLKRLKLKDELYSMLKSHAETA
;
A
#
# COMPACT_ATOMS: atom_id res chain seq x y z
N MET A 1 -5.25 -1.05 18.46
CA MET A 1 -3.99 -0.83 17.73
C MET A 1 -4.32 0.00 16.51
N ASN A 2 -4.27 1.34 16.66
CA ASN A 2 -4.38 2.26 15.55
C ASN A 2 -3.00 2.30 14.90
N ILE A 3 -2.77 1.40 13.94
CA ILE A 3 -1.64 1.54 13.04
C ILE A 3 -1.88 2.87 12.35
N GLU A 4 -1.06 3.86 12.71
CA GLU A 4 -1.16 5.20 12.17
C GLU A 4 -1.14 5.07 10.66
N LYS A 5 -2.26 5.47 10.07
CA LYS A 5 -2.61 5.34 8.67
C LYS A 5 -1.56 6.04 7.80
N HIS A 6 -0.43 5.38 7.53
CA HIS A 6 0.31 5.53 6.28
C HIS A 6 -0.50 4.84 5.16
N ASP A 7 -1.76 5.26 5.09
CA ASP A 7 -2.72 4.84 4.10
C ASP A 7 -2.38 5.60 2.82
N ILE A 8 -2.53 4.92 1.70
CA ILE A 8 -2.53 5.53 0.37
C ILE A 8 -3.48 6.75 0.29
N HIS A 9 -4.48 6.82 1.18
CA HIS A 9 -5.36 7.96 1.40
C HIS A 9 -4.66 9.27 1.83
N ARG A 10 -3.48 9.21 2.49
CA ARG A 10 -2.67 10.41 2.81
C ARG A 10 -1.73 10.79 1.68
N GLU A 11 -1.21 9.81 0.94
CA GLU A 11 -0.40 10.06 -0.25
C GLU A 11 -1.23 10.62 -1.41
N PHE A 12 -2.50 10.22 -1.49
CA PHE A 12 -3.44 10.59 -2.55
C PHE A 12 -4.75 11.10 -1.95
N PRO A 13 -4.75 12.32 -1.37
CA PRO A 13 -5.96 12.89 -0.77
C PRO A 13 -7.04 13.20 -1.82
N GLU A 14 -6.64 13.45 -3.07
CA GLU A 14 -7.56 13.71 -4.20
C GLU A 14 -8.35 12.46 -4.60
N PHE A 15 -7.73 11.28 -4.53
CA PHE A 15 -8.36 10.00 -4.89
C PHE A 15 -9.05 9.32 -3.70
N LYS A 16 -9.27 10.02 -2.58
CA LYS A 16 -9.75 9.41 -1.33
C LYS A 16 -11.13 8.76 -1.46
N GLU A 17 -12.01 9.33 -2.28
CA GLU A 17 -13.33 8.77 -2.58
C GLU A 17 -13.20 7.50 -3.41
N GLU A 18 -12.44 7.54 -4.49
CA GLU A 18 -12.19 6.38 -5.36
C GLU A 18 -11.50 5.24 -4.60
N ILE A 19 -10.52 5.53 -3.75
CA ILE A 19 -9.88 4.53 -2.88
C ILE A 19 -10.95 3.83 -2.02
N ARG A 20 -11.90 4.59 -1.48
CA ARG A 20 -12.97 4.03 -0.64
C ARG A 20 -13.94 3.17 -1.46
N GLU A 21 -14.30 3.63 -2.66
CA GLU A 21 -15.17 2.90 -3.57
C GLU A 21 -14.52 1.62 -4.10
N LEU A 22 -13.29 1.70 -4.60
CA LEU A 22 -12.49 0.55 -5.03
C LEU A 22 -12.25 -0.42 -3.88
N LYS A 23 -11.96 0.06 -2.67
CA LYS A 23 -11.80 -0.85 -1.52
C LYS A 23 -13.08 -1.64 -1.19
N MET A 24 -14.25 -1.06 -1.44
CA MET A 24 -15.54 -1.72 -1.17
C MET A 24 -16.06 -2.56 -2.34
N ASN A 25 -15.83 -2.11 -3.58
CA ASN A 25 -16.36 -2.74 -4.80
C ASN A 25 -15.33 -3.63 -5.49
N ASP A 26 -14.03 -3.38 -5.29
CA ASP A 26 -12.93 -4.06 -5.96
C ASP A 26 -12.07 -4.87 -4.97
N GLY A 27 -12.20 -6.19 -5.05
CA GLY A 27 -11.45 -7.13 -4.23
C GLY A 27 -9.95 -7.16 -4.55
N HIS A 28 -9.54 -6.74 -5.74
CA HIS A 28 -8.14 -6.66 -6.13
C HIS A 28 -7.46 -5.49 -5.42
N PHE A 29 -8.11 -4.31 -5.42
CA PHE A 29 -7.65 -3.15 -4.67
C PHE A 29 -7.53 -3.45 -3.18
N SER A 30 -8.53 -4.12 -2.59
CA SER A 30 -8.48 -4.50 -1.17
C SER A 30 -7.31 -5.42 -0.82
N ARG A 31 -6.88 -6.30 -1.74
CA ARG A 31 -5.72 -7.18 -1.53
C ARG A 31 -4.41 -6.39 -1.60
N LEU A 32 -4.22 -5.59 -2.65
CA LEU A 32 -3.04 -4.75 -2.83
C LEU A 32 -2.85 -3.78 -1.66
N PHE A 33 -3.94 -3.18 -1.20
CA PHE A 33 -3.94 -2.28 -0.07
C PHE A 33 -3.47 -2.98 1.22
N LYS A 34 -3.96 -4.21 1.44
CA LYS A 34 -3.55 -5.00 2.60
C LYS A 34 -2.07 -5.40 2.50
N GLU A 35 -1.62 -5.79 1.31
CA GLU A 35 -0.23 -6.18 1.07
C GLU A 35 0.74 -5.00 1.28
N TYR A 36 0.37 -3.79 0.87
CA TYR A 36 1.15 -2.58 1.11
C TYR A 36 1.28 -2.30 2.61
N HIS A 37 0.17 -2.43 3.34
CA HIS A 37 0.15 -2.23 4.78
C HIS A 37 0.95 -3.32 5.53
N GLU A 38 0.90 -4.57 5.09
CA GLU A 38 1.73 -5.64 5.64
C GLU A 38 3.21 -5.38 5.40
N LEU A 39 3.59 -4.89 4.22
CA LEU A 39 4.94 -4.45 3.88
C LEU A 39 5.44 -3.33 4.76
N ASP A 40 4.64 -2.29 4.97
CA ASP A 40 5.01 -1.15 5.81
C ASP A 40 5.24 -1.60 7.26
N HIS A 41 4.33 -2.45 7.78
CA HIS A 41 4.48 -3.04 9.10
C HIS A 41 5.71 -3.96 9.21
N GLU A 42 6.06 -4.67 8.15
CA GLU A 42 7.26 -5.50 8.09
C GLU A 42 8.53 -4.64 8.09
N VAL A 43 8.58 -3.56 7.31
CA VAL A 43 9.67 -2.58 7.34
C VAL A 43 9.85 -2.01 8.75
N ILE A 44 8.76 -1.60 9.41
CA ILE A 44 8.82 -1.08 10.79
C ILE A 44 9.38 -2.14 11.75
N ARG A 45 8.92 -3.40 11.67
CA ARG A 45 9.46 -4.48 12.53
C ARG A 45 10.95 -4.72 12.31
N ILE A 46 11.41 -4.59 11.06
CA ILE A 46 12.83 -4.71 10.71
C ILE A 46 13.62 -3.51 11.27
N GLU A 47 13.10 -2.29 11.12
CA GLU A 47 13.73 -1.07 11.63
C GLU A 47 13.76 -1.04 13.17
N GLU A 48 12.73 -1.57 13.84
CA GLU A 48 12.73 -1.77 15.29
C GLU A 48 13.71 -2.88 15.75
N GLY A 49 14.39 -3.55 14.82
CA GLY A 49 15.39 -4.57 15.12
C GLY A 49 14.79 -5.87 15.65
N VAL A 50 13.48 -6.07 15.49
CA VAL A 50 12.77 -7.29 15.90
C VAL A 50 13.17 -8.45 15.00
N GLU A 51 13.44 -8.18 13.72
CA GLU A 51 13.90 -9.18 12.74
C GLU A 51 15.30 -8.81 12.22
N ASN A 52 16.27 -9.71 12.39
CA ASN A 52 17.61 -9.60 11.77
C ASN A 52 17.49 -9.94 10.28
N THR A 53 16.95 -9.02 9.50
CA THR A 53 16.81 -9.23 8.05
C THR A 53 18.04 -8.70 7.31
N THR A 54 18.37 -9.39 6.22
CA THR A 54 19.48 -9.02 5.34
C THR A 54 19.08 -7.84 4.47
N ASP A 55 20.02 -6.95 4.10
CA ASP A 55 19.82 -5.83 3.15
C ASP A 55 19.00 -6.22 1.91
N ASN A 56 19.20 -7.43 1.40
CA ASN A 56 18.50 -7.98 0.25
C ASN A 56 16.97 -8.09 0.45
N TYR A 57 16.53 -8.38 1.68
CA TYR A 57 15.12 -8.44 2.03
C TYR A 57 14.49 -7.06 1.97
N LEU A 58 15.12 -6.06 2.59
CA LEU A 58 14.68 -4.66 2.59
C LEU A 58 14.61 -4.11 1.16
N GLU A 59 15.57 -4.47 0.30
CA GLU A 59 15.55 -4.15 -1.13
C GLU A 59 14.34 -4.78 -1.85
N GLY A 60 14.02 -6.04 -1.53
CA GLY A 60 12.81 -6.72 -1.99
C GLY A 60 11.52 -6.03 -1.52
N LEU A 61 11.48 -5.56 -0.27
CA LEU A 61 10.34 -4.80 0.27
C LEU A 61 10.16 -3.47 -0.45
N LYS A 62 11.25 -2.74 -0.73
CA LYS A 62 11.21 -1.51 -1.54
C LYS A 62 10.66 -1.75 -2.93
N LEU A 63 11.09 -2.81 -3.60
CA LEU A 63 10.59 -3.20 -4.93
C LEU A 63 9.10 -3.54 -4.90
N LYS A 64 8.65 -4.32 -3.91
CA LYS A 64 7.22 -4.63 -3.75
C LYS A 64 6.41 -3.37 -3.44
N ARG A 65 6.89 -2.51 -2.55
CA ARG A 65 6.25 -1.23 -2.21
C ARG A 65 6.06 -0.37 -3.46
N LEU A 66 7.07 -0.30 -4.32
CA LEU A 66 6.98 0.43 -5.59
C LEU A 66 5.93 -0.19 -6.52
N LYS A 67 5.92 -1.52 -6.69
CA LYS A 67 4.92 -2.22 -7.51
C LYS A 67 3.50 -2.02 -7.01
N LEU A 68 3.27 -2.21 -5.72
CA LEU A 68 1.96 -2.02 -5.11
C LEU A 68 1.47 -0.59 -5.27
N LYS A 69 2.36 0.39 -5.10
CA LYS A 69 2.04 1.79 -5.37
C LYS A 69 1.65 2.02 -6.82
N ASP A 70 2.40 1.46 -7.77
CA ASP A 70 2.12 1.60 -9.21
C ASP A 70 0.78 0.96 -9.59
N GLU A 71 0.50 -0.25 -9.09
CA GLU A 71 -0.79 -0.93 -9.30
C GLU A 71 -1.94 -0.15 -8.67
N LEU A 72 -1.82 0.27 -7.42
CA LEU A 72 -2.86 1.05 -6.75
C LEU A 72 -3.13 2.37 -7.48
N TYR A 73 -2.07 3.08 -7.92
CA TYR A 73 -2.21 4.29 -8.71
C TYR A 73 -2.85 4.03 -10.08
N SER A 74 -2.47 2.95 -10.75
CA SER A 74 -3.06 2.54 -12.04
C SER A 74 -4.55 2.24 -11.91
N MET A 75 -4.97 1.57 -10.82
CA MET A 75 -6.37 1.30 -10.54
C MET A 75 -7.15 2.56 -10.22
N LEU A 76 -6.60 3.46 -9.39
CA LEU A 76 -7.22 4.75 -9.11
C LEU A 76 -7.40 5.54 -10.39
N LYS A 77 -6.33 5.72 -11.17
CA LYS A 77 -6.41 6.45 -12.42
C LYS A 77 -7.41 5.84 -13.40
N SER A 78 -7.43 4.51 -13.53
CA SER A 78 -8.42 3.83 -14.39
C SER A 78 -9.85 4.07 -13.92
N HIS A 79 -10.09 4.08 -12.60
CA HIS A 79 -11.40 4.36 -12.05
C HIS A 79 -11.79 5.83 -12.26
N ALA A 80 -10.89 6.78 -11.99
CA ALA A 80 -11.05 8.21 -12.23
C ALA A 80 -11.35 8.54 -13.71
N GLU A 81 -10.72 7.83 -14.65
CA GLU A 81 -10.96 7.99 -16.09
C GLU A 81 -12.30 7.39 -16.54
N THR A 82 -12.85 6.45 -15.78
CA THR A 82 -14.10 5.74 -16.12
C THR A 82 -15.33 6.32 -15.40
N ALA A 83 -15.13 7.05 -14.30
CA ALA A 83 -16.16 7.74 -13.51
C ALA A 83 -16.51 9.12 -14.10
#